data_AF-A0A060H8C6-F1
#
_entry.id   AF-A0A060H8C6-F1
#
_cell.length_a   1.000
_cell.length_b   1.000
_cell.length_c   1.000
_cell.angle_alpha   90.00
_cell.angle_beta   90.00
_cell.angle_gamma   90.00
#
_symmetry.space_group_name_H-M   'P 1'
#
loop_
_entity.id
_entity.type
_entity.pdbx_description
1 polymer ?
#
loop_
_entity_poly.entity_id
_entity_poly.type
_entity_poly.pdbx_seq_one_letter_code
_entity_poly.pdbx_strand_id
1 'polypeptide(L)'
;MHDAADTDKENVTVAMEHCFIGVCFIPLDGSGQTFFGFSQFLTGLALMVLAWTIADVRYRFRIQVAPLPLLRMSFYVVAAVGLLTLLTDLWRAEQWLVPRGILLTPAVWQALLGGAFLLTILTWAWLGFIRPPTYGQYNAKRFGQTLYRIILNGSPTELAVIADELAHSLQALVQHATNRYSLHNGERIECEEEDQEDLPQVNRDANGLLQLIADKRLCRAIVAESPRTALIMFQAIANTRKYGIEIESFARNIFHEALDNKDSFLYQEADGHASGLISDHKPFTQAMFANYEMVEIIGTLFNHDRDARNKWDFVQWHTYCSVVLMTLRSYVKQGYRGYSFVLSQAMGYIASAASGLSTLNEPSSAADSDVLRHLDVVIWFITYAVRILDEEGVPDDTRIHLRAEHDFSRQTLDDRIANMICTVISYASAVKSPELAWDIQYNVVRARLFYGGVFNGPAGQVVAFKLRRLLYNEINYIHRLLSFQGANTLRFCLNVLGLVVDQNNDTKHRRALHKAVLAWTKKHFVWLHSHHPRLAESCLGNHITYDAEHLRLAYTHPAKGPIGKVSYLALNPASPPPEPVAASAVPNA
;
A
#
# COMPACT_ATOMS: atom_id res chain seq x y z
N MET A 1 37.74 8.12 -106.93
CA MET A 1 39.00 8.66 -106.39
C MET A 1 38.60 9.74 -105.40
N HIS A 2 38.84 9.48 -104.10
CA HIS A 2 38.58 10.33 -102.92
C HIS A 2 37.11 10.72 -102.66
N ASP A 3 36.47 10.10 -101.66
CA ASP A 3 36.51 10.39 -100.20
C ASP A 3 35.32 11.30 -99.82
N ALA A 4 34.30 10.66 -99.26
CA ALA A 4 33.19 11.31 -98.57
C ALA A 4 33.27 10.89 -97.12
N ALA A 5 33.77 11.79 -96.26
CA ALA A 5 33.67 11.69 -94.82
C ALA A 5 32.84 12.88 -94.34
N ASP A 6 31.56 12.58 -94.14
CA ASP A 6 30.59 13.37 -93.42
C ASP A 6 30.94 13.27 -91.93
N THR A 7 31.20 14.39 -91.26
CA THR A 7 31.28 14.44 -89.79
C THR A 7 30.48 15.64 -89.30
N ASP A 8 29.42 15.28 -88.58
CA ASP A 8 28.44 16.14 -87.96
C ASP A 8 29.05 17.18 -87.02
N LYS A 9 28.42 18.35 -87.06
CA LYS A 9 28.63 19.47 -86.15
C LYS A 9 28.13 19.11 -84.76
N GLU A 10 29.04 19.03 -83.80
CA GLU A 10 28.69 19.10 -82.38
C GLU A 10 28.74 20.56 -81.91
N ASN A 11 27.56 21.10 -81.58
CA ASN A 11 27.39 22.44 -81.03
C ASN A 11 28.05 22.54 -79.65
N VAL A 12 29.24 23.13 -79.59
CA VAL A 12 29.86 23.57 -78.33
C VAL A 12 29.09 24.79 -77.81
N THR A 13 28.24 24.59 -76.82
CA THR A 13 27.66 25.68 -76.02
C THR A 13 28.76 26.25 -75.12
N VAL A 14 29.20 27.47 -75.45
CA VAL A 14 30.20 28.21 -74.67
C VAL A 14 29.54 28.71 -73.38
N ALA A 15 29.86 28.07 -72.25
CA ALA A 15 29.55 28.62 -70.93
C ALA A 15 30.48 29.80 -70.64
N MET A 16 29.94 31.02 -70.59
CA MET A 16 30.72 32.23 -70.26
C MET A 16 31.11 32.26 -68.77
N GLU A 17 32.33 31.84 -68.46
CA GLU A 17 32.92 32.02 -67.13
C GLU A 17 33.17 33.51 -66.86
N HIS A 18 32.47 34.08 -65.87
CA HIS A 18 32.69 35.47 -65.42
C HIS A 18 33.59 35.45 -64.18
N CYS A 19 34.87 35.81 -64.32
CA CYS A 19 35.80 35.84 -63.18
C CYS A 19 36.00 37.27 -62.64
N PHE A 20 35.76 37.47 -61.35
CA PHE A 20 35.99 38.73 -60.64
C PHE A 20 36.91 38.47 -59.43
N ILE A 21 38.05 39.16 -59.37
CA ILE A 21 39.01 39.13 -58.23
C ILE A 21 39.33 37.69 -57.76
N GLY A 22 39.80 36.83 -58.68
CA GLY A 22 40.26 35.47 -58.34
C GLY A 22 39.17 34.43 -58.07
N VAL A 23 37.89 34.80 -58.19
CA VAL A 23 36.74 33.89 -58.07
C VAL A 23 36.00 33.84 -59.42
N CYS A 24 35.96 32.67 -60.05
CA CYS A 24 35.26 32.47 -61.31
C CYS A 24 33.82 32.03 -61.07
N PHE A 25 32.84 32.65 -61.73
CA PHE A 25 31.44 32.28 -61.61
C PHE A 25 31.02 31.46 -62.83
N ILE A 26 30.38 30.32 -62.59
CA ILE A 26 29.88 29.39 -63.61
C ILE A 26 28.36 29.27 -63.42
N PRO A 27 27.54 29.23 -64.49
CA PRO A 27 26.12 28.90 -64.36
C PRO A 27 25.95 27.53 -63.72
N LEU A 28 25.05 27.43 -62.73
CA LEU A 28 24.77 26.17 -62.07
C LEU A 28 24.09 25.20 -63.06
N ASP A 29 24.64 24.00 -63.23
CA ASP A 29 24.11 23.03 -64.20
C ASP A 29 22.69 22.58 -63.81
N GLY A 30 21.72 22.94 -64.66
CA GLY A 30 20.31 22.59 -64.49
C GLY A 30 19.99 21.11 -64.73
N SER A 31 20.90 20.36 -65.37
CA SER A 31 20.75 18.91 -65.65
C SER A 31 21.63 18.02 -64.78
N GLY A 32 22.40 18.61 -63.85
CA GLY A 32 23.25 17.88 -62.91
C GLY A 32 22.45 16.99 -61.96
N GLN A 33 23.03 15.84 -61.56
CA GLN A 33 22.38 14.87 -60.68
C GLN A 33 21.87 15.52 -59.37
N THR A 34 20.58 15.32 -59.08
CA THR A 34 19.92 15.77 -57.84
C THR A 34 19.89 14.63 -56.82
N PHE A 35 20.65 14.74 -55.74
CA PHE A 35 20.63 13.74 -54.65
C PHE A 35 19.46 13.96 -53.68
N PHE A 36 19.18 15.22 -53.36
CA PHE A 36 18.10 15.63 -52.45
C PHE A 36 17.61 17.03 -52.83
N GLY A 37 16.43 17.11 -53.44
CA GLY A 37 15.74 18.33 -53.83
C GLY A 37 14.40 18.50 -53.09
N PHE A 38 13.63 19.50 -53.50
CA PHE A 38 12.38 19.88 -52.86
C PHE A 38 11.31 18.77 -52.94
N SER A 39 11.28 17.98 -54.03
CA SER A 39 10.34 16.86 -54.18
C SER A 39 10.63 15.72 -53.19
N GLN A 40 11.91 15.38 -52.97
CA GLN A 40 12.31 14.39 -51.95
C GLN A 40 12.05 14.91 -50.53
N PHE A 41 12.26 16.20 -50.29
CA PHE A 41 11.89 16.83 -49.03
C PHE A 41 10.39 16.74 -48.76
N LEU A 42 9.52 17.08 -49.73
CA LEU A 42 8.07 17.00 -49.57
C LEU A 42 7.57 15.57 -49.30
N THR A 43 8.13 14.57 -50.00
CA THR A 43 7.78 13.16 -49.75
C THR A 43 8.21 12.71 -48.37
N GLY A 44 9.42 13.07 -47.93
CA GLY A 44 9.89 12.79 -46.57
C GLY A 44 9.04 13.49 -45.50
N LEU A 45 8.68 14.75 -45.72
CA LEU A 45 7.83 15.52 -44.81
C LEU A 45 6.44 14.91 -44.69
N ALA A 46 5.83 14.51 -45.81
CA ALA A 46 4.53 13.86 -45.82
C ALA A 46 4.54 12.56 -45.00
N LEU A 47 5.58 11.72 -45.16
CA LEU A 47 5.77 10.51 -44.36
C LEU A 47 5.94 10.81 -42.87
N MET A 48 6.68 11.86 -42.52
CA MET A 48 6.87 12.28 -41.13
C MET A 48 5.55 12.76 -40.49
N VAL A 49 4.77 13.56 -41.21
CA VAL A 49 3.45 14.03 -40.73
C VAL A 49 2.49 12.86 -40.57
N LEU A 50 2.45 11.93 -41.53
CA LEU A 50 1.64 10.71 -41.45
C LEU A 50 2.04 9.85 -40.24
N ALA A 51 3.33 9.66 -40.01
CA ALA A 51 3.83 8.91 -38.85
C ALA A 51 3.40 9.57 -37.54
N TRP A 52 3.41 10.90 -37.45
CA TRP A 52 2.99 11.65 -36.25
C TRP A 52 1.47 11.58 -36.00
N THR A 53 0.65 11.66 -37.04
CA THR A 53 -0.81 11.58 -36.89
C THR A 53 -1.27 10.19 -36.46
N ILE A 54 -0.57 9.14 -36.89
CA ILE A 54 -0.84 7.74 -36.54
C ILE A 54 -0.15 7.33 -35.22
N ALA A 55 0.89 8.06 -34.79
CA ALA A 55 1.65 7.72 -33.59
C ALA A 55 0.75 7.60 -32.35
N ASP A 56 0.85 6.44 -31.70
CA ASP A 56 0.19 6.14 -30.43
C ASP A 56 0.68 7.07 -29.30
N VAL A 57 -0.12 7.14 -28.24
CA VAL A 57 0.10 8.00 -27.06
C VAL A 57 1.46 7.73 -26.42
N ARG A 58 1.91 6.47 -26.40
CA ARG A 58 3.27 6.07 -25.99
C ARG A 58 4.35 6.91 -26.67
N TYR A 59 4.33 7.00 -27.98
CA TYR A 59 5.36 7.69 -28.75
C TYR A 59 5.26 9.20 -28.61
N ARG A 60 4.03 9.73 -28.57
CA ARG A 60 3.80 11.16 -28.33
C ARG A 60 4.35 11.58 -26.97
N PHE A 61 4.16 10.77 -25.94
CA PHE A 61 4.72 11.00 -24.61
C PHE A 61 6.25 11.02 -24.63
N ARG A 62 6.89 9.98 -25.20
CA ARG A 62 8.36 9.91 -25.30
C ARG A 62 8.96 11.13 -25.99
N ILE A 63 8.39 11.58 -27.10
CA ILE A 63 8.89 12.76 -27.81
C ILE A 63 8.71 14.04 -26.98
N GLN A 64 7.59 14.19 -26.28
CA GLN A 64 7.31 15.39 -25.48
C GLN A 64 8.23 15.50 -24.25
N VAL A 65 8.62 14.37 -23.66
CA VAL A 65 9.48 14.33 -22.47
C VAL A 65 10.97 14.17 -22.79
N ALA A 66 11.34 14.23 -24.07
CA ALA A 66 12.74 14.16 -24.50
C ALA A 66 13.61 15.29 -23.88
N PRO A 67 14.90 15.02 -23.59
CA PRO A 67 15.80 16.01 -22.98
C PRO A 67 16.00 17.26 -23.86
N LEU A 68 15.87 17.12 -25.17
CA LEU A 68 15.93 18.22 -26.13
C LEU A 68 14.51 18.62 -26.57
N PRO A 69 14.23 19.91 -26.85
CA PRO A 69 12.91 20.34 -27.32
C PRO A 69 12.71 19.96 -28.79
N LEU A 70 12.57 18.64 -29.04
CA LEU A 70 12.55 18.03 -30.37
C LEU A 70 11.54 18.70 -31.29
N LEU A 71 10.31 18.93 -30.83
CA LEU A 71 9.26 19.57 -31.63
C LEU A 71 9.65 20.94 -32.18
N ARG A 72 10.26 21.80 -31.34
CA ARG A 72 10.69 23.14 -31.76
C ARG A 72 11.90 23.04 -32.68
N MET A 73 12.90 22.24 -32.30
CA MET A 73 14.11 22.07 -33.09
C MET A 73 13.81 21.48 -34.46
N SER A 74 13.02 20.40 -34.53
CA SER A 74 12.64 19.78 -35.79
C SER A 74 11.80 20.72 -36.65
N PHE A 75 10.90 21.52 -36.07
CA PHE A 75 10.13 22.51 -36.83
C PHE A 75 11.06 23.50 -37.54
N TYR A 76 12.02 24.10 -36.82
CA TYR A 76 12.96 25.05 -37.43
C TYR A 76 13.90 24.40 -38.43
N VAL A 77 14.42 23.20 -38.13
CA VAL A 77 15.32 22.46 -39.04
C VAL A 77 14.58 22.08 -40.33
N VAL A 78 13.38 21.51 -40.22
CA VAL A 78 12.55 21.12 -41.38
C VAL A 78 12.14 22.35 -42.19
N ALA A 79 11.74 23.45 -41.56
CA ALA A 79 11.42 24.69 -42.26
C ALA A 79 12.63 25.28 -43.00
N ALA A 80 13.80 25.30 -42.35
CA ALA A 80 15.04 25.76 -42.97
C ALA A 80 15.47 24.86 -44.14
N VAL A 81 15.45 23.53 -43.97
CA VAL A 81 15.77 22.59 -45.05
C VAL A 81 14.78 22.72 -46.20
N GLY A 82 13.49 22.88 -45.93
CA GLY A 82 12.47 23.07 -46.96
C GLY A 82 12.69 24.36 -47.77
N LEU A 83 12.97 25.47 -47.08
CA LEU A 83 13.27 26.74 -47.75
C LEU A 83 14.56 26.67 -48.56
N LEU A 84 15.62 26.08 -48.00
CA LEU A 84 16.92 25.97 -48.66
C LEU A 84 16.86 25.01 -49.85
N THR A 85 16.13 23.90 -49.77
CA THR A 85 15.94 22.99 -50.92
C THR A 85 15.12 23.67 -52.03
N LEU A 86 14.05 24.39 -51.69
CA LEU A 86 13.28 25.17 -52.67
C LEU A 86 14.14 26.24 -53.36
N LEU A 87 14.92 27.01 -52.59
CA LEU A 87 15.83 28.02 -53.13
C LEU A 87 16.94 27.39 -53.98
N THR A 88 17.45 26.21 -53.58
CA THR A 88 18.48 25.49 -54.35
C THR A 88 17.93 24.98 -55.68
N ASP A 89 16.70 24.47 -55.71
CA ASP A 89 16.05 24.01 -56.94
C ASP A 89 15.68 25.18 -57.85
N LEU A 90 15.20 26.31 -57.29
CA LEU A 90 14.95 27.53 -58.05
C LEU A 90 16.26 28.10 -58.64
N TRP A 91 17.34 28.11 -57.86
CA TRP A 91 18.67 28.53 -58.33
C TRP A 91 19.14 27.66 -59.50
N ARG A 92 18.96 26.33 -59.42
CA ARG A 92 19.28 25.42 -60.54
C ARG A 92 18.39 25.65 -61.76
N ALA A 93 17.09 25.85 -61.56
CA ALA A 93 16.14 26.06 -62.66
C ALA A 93 16.45 27.33 -63.45
N GLU A 94 16.81 28.41 -62.76
CA GLU A 94 17.16 29.71 -63.37
C GLU A 94 18.65 29.84 -63.76
N GLN A 95 19.45 28.79 -63.53
CA GLN A 95 20.89 28.72 -63.86
C GLN A 95 21.73 29.91 -63.34
N TRP A 96 21.41 30.46 -62.15
CA TRP A 96 22.15 31.62 -61.64
C TRP A 96 23.63 31.29 -61.34
N LEU A 97 24.48 32.31 -61.47
CA LEU A 97 25.94 32.23 -61.35
C LEU A 97 26.40 31.85 -59.93
N VAL A 98 27.27 30.84 -59.82
CA VAL A 98 27.86 30.38 -58.54
C VAL A 98 29.38 30.50 -58.61
N PRO A 99 30.05 31.00 -57.55
CA PRO A 99 31.50 31.02 -57.50
C PRO A 99 32.05 29.57 -57.54
N ARG A 100 33.07 29.33 -58.35
CA ARG A 100 33.75 28.06 -58.58
C ARG A 100 34.47 27.64 -57.31
N GLY A 101 33.72 27.05 -56.39
CA GLY A 101 34.19 26.60 -55.09
C GLY A 101 34.68 25.15 -55.15
N ILE A 102 35.87 24.91 -54.60
CA ILE A 102 36.45 23.57 -54.44
C ILE A 102 35.84 22.84 -53.22
N LEU A 103 35.30 23.59 -52.23
CA LEU A 103 34.86 23.06 -50.93
C LEU A 103 33.35 22.77 -50.81
N LEU A 104 32.49 23.46 -51.55
CA LEU A 104 31.02 23.34 -51.47
C LEU A 104 30.45 23.17 -52.87
N THR A 105 30.49 21.94 -53.36
CA THR A 105 29.84 21.59 -54.63
C THR A 105 28.31 21.46 -54.44
N PRO A 106 27.50 21.62 -55.50
CA PRO A 106 26.05 21.51 -55.41
C PRO A 106 25.57 20.15 -54.86
N ALA A 107 26.32 19.09 -55.16
CA ALA A 107 26.07 17.75 -54.64
C ALA A 107 26.35 17.65 -53.13
N VAL A 108 27.47 18.23 -52.66
CA VAL A 108 27.81 18.27 -51.23
C VAL A 108 26.78 19.09 -50.45
N TRP A 109 26.33 20.23 -51.00
CA TRP A 109 25.28 21.04 -50.38
C TRP A 109 23.94 20.29 -50.25
N GLN A 110 23.48 19.64 -51.32
CA GLN A 110 22.27 18.81 -51.27
C GLN A 110 22.43 17.62 -50.31
N ALA A 111 23.61 16.99 -50.28
CA ALA A 111 23.90 15.91 -49.34
C ALA A 111 23.87 16.39 -47.88
N LEU A 112 24.35 17.60 -47.58
CA LEU A 112 24.27 18.19 -46.24
C LEU A 112 22.81 18.45 -45.83
N LEU A 113 21.99 19.01 -46.74
CA LEU A 113 20.57 19.25 -46.48
C LEU A 113 19.80 17.94 -46.26
N GLY A 114 20.01 16.95 -47.13
CA GLY A 114 19.43 15.61 -46.99
C GLY A 114 19.91 14.89 -45.72
N GLY A 115 21.20 15.02 -45.39
CA GLY A 115 21.80 14.47 -44.18
C GLY A 115 21.22 15.09 -42.91
N ALA A 116 21.04 16.41 -42.87
CA ALA A 116 20.42 17.10 -41.73
C ALA A 116 18.95 16.68 -41.54
N PHE A 117 18.19 16.54 -42.63
CA PHE A 117 16.83 16.04 -42.59
C PHE A 117 16.75 14.59 -42.10
N LEU A 118 17.60 13.71 -42.65
CA LEU A 118 17.70 12.31 -42.23
C LEU A 118 18.08 12.19 -40.76
N LEU A 119 19.07 12.95 -40.29
CA LEU A 119 19.50 12.94 -38.89
C LEU A 119 18.38 13.39 -37.96
N THR A 120 17.56 14.36 -38.37
CA THR A 120 16.37 14.79 -37.62
C THR A 120 15.38 13.64 -37.47
N ILE A 121 15.07 12.92 -38.56
CA ILE A 121 14.17 11.76 -38.53
C ILE A 121 14.77 10.62 -37.69
N LEU A 122 16.06 10.33 -37.83
CA LEU A 122 16.74 9.29 -37.05
C LEU A 122 16.75 9.63 -35.56
N THR A 123 16.92 10.90 -35.18
CA THR A 123 16.86 11.33 -33.78
C THR A 123 15.45 11.12 -33.20
N TRP A 124 14.43 11.44 -33.98
CA TRP A 124 13.03 11.15 -33.64
C TRP A 124 12.77 9.65 -33.49
N ALA A 125 13.23 8.85 -34.44
CA ALA A 125 13.08 7.40 -34.40
C ALA A 125 13.84 6.78 -33.21
N TRP A 126 15.04 7.28 -32.92
CA TRP A 126 15.86 6.84 -31.80
C TRP A 126 15.16 7.08 -30.46
N LEU A 127 14.68 8.30 -30.22
CA LEU A 127 14.04 8.67 -28.94
C LEU A 127 12.60 8.15 -28.82
N GLY A 128 11.89 8.01 -29.93
CA GLY A 128 10.54 7.45 -29.96
C GLY A 128 10.53 5.93 -29.77
N PHE A 129 11.39 5.20 -30.47
CA PHE A 129 11.29 3.74 -30.58
C PHE A 129 12.42 2.98 -29.90
N ILE A 130 13.66 3.49 -29.92
CA ILE A 130 14.85 2.71 -29.51
C ILE A 130 15.21 2.95 -28.04
N ARG A 131 15.35 4.22 -27.63
CA ARG A 131 15.81 4.59 -26.28
C ARG A 131 14.82 5.57 -25.64
N PRO A 132 13.87 5.10 -24.83
CA PRO A 132 12.90 5.98 -24.19
C PRO A 132 13.63 6.97 -23.26
N PRO A 133 13.23 8.25 -23.25
CA PRO A 133 13.80 9.23 -22.35
C PRO A 133 13.44 8.91 -20.89
N THR A 134 14.43 9.00 -20.02
CA THR A 134 14.26 8.88 -18.57
C THR A 134 14.19 10.26 -17.93
N TYR A 135 13.55 10.35 -16.78
CA TYR A 135 13.55 11.57 -15.97
C TYR A 135 14.99 12.02 -15.62
N GLY A 136 15.24 13.34 -15.68
CA GLY A 136 16.52 13.95 -15.33
C GLY A 136 16.50 15.47 -15.46
N GLN A 137 17.68 16.09 -15.31
CA GLN A 137 17.79 17.54 -15.17
C GLN A 137 17.30 18.33 -16.40
N TYR A 138 17.50 17.79 -17.60
CA TYR A 138 17.19 18.48 -18.86
C TYR A 138 15.72 18.39 -19.28
N ASN A 139 14.96 17.44 -18.72
CA ASN A 139 13.53 17.25 -19.03
C ASN A 139 12.60 17.39 -17.84
N ALA A 140 13.07 17.55 -16.61
CA ALA A 140 12.26 17.56 -15.38
C ALA A 140 10.93 18.35 -15.49
N LYS A 141 11.02 19.64 -15.82
CA LYS A 141 9.85 20.53 -15.99
C LYS A 141 8.90 20.06 -17.10
N ARG A 142 9.44 19.63 -18.24
CA ARG A 142 8.63 19.16 -19.39
C ARG A 142 7.95 17.84 -19.07
N PHE A 143 8.66 16.94 -18.38
CA PHE A 143 8.12 15.67 -17.91
C PHE A 143 6.92 15.90 -16.99
N GLY A 144 7.07 16.78 -15.99
CA GLY A 144 5.98 17.18 -15.08
C GLY A 144 4.76 17.74 -15.80
N GLN A 145 4.95 18.73 -16.68
CA GLN A 145 3.87 19.37 -17.41
C GLN A 145 3.12 18.41 -18.34
N THR A 146 3.85 17.54 -19.06
CA THR A 146 3.25 16.56 -19.95
C THR A 146 2.47 15.51 -19.16
N LEU A 147 3.05 14.98 -18.07
CA LEU A 147 2.37 13.98 -17.25
C LEU A 147 1.10 14.57 -16.61
N TYR A 148 1.16 15.80 -16.10
CA TYR A 148 0.02 16.50 -15.52
C TYR A 148 -1.13 16.63 -16.52
N ARG A 149 -0.82 17.06 -17.75
CA ARG A 149 -1.82 17.23 -18.81
C ARG A 149 -2.48 15.90 -19.18
N ILE A 150 -1.71 14.81 -19.22
CA ILE A 150 -2.22 13.47 -19.52
C ILE A 150 -3.08 12.95 -18.38
N ILE A 151 -2.70 13.15 -17.11
CA ILE A 151 -3.50 12.68 -15.97
C ILE A 151 -4.86 13.41 -15.93
N LEU A 152 -4.86 14.72 -16.20
CA LEU A 152 -6.11 15.50 -16.24
C LEU A 152 -7.04 15.06 -17.37
N ASN A 153 -6.53 15.01 -18.60
CA ASN A 153 -7.35 14.89 -19.81
C ASN A 153 -7.41 13.47 -20.38
N GLY A 154 -6.53 12.58 -19.94
CA GLY A 154 -6.32 11.27 -20.54
C GLY A 154 -7.49 10.33 -20.31
N SER A 155 -7.76 9.48 -21.31
CA SER A 155 -8.71 8.38 -21.17
C SER A 155 -8.08 7.23 -20.34
N PRO A 156 -8.88 6.28 -19.82
CA PRO A 156 -8.35 5.15 -19.06
C PRO A 156 -7.30 4.33 -19.84
N THR A 157 -7.47 4.16 -21.15
CA THR A 157 -6.52 3.44 -22.00
C THR A 157 -5.21 4.20 -22.18
N GLU A 158 -5.28 5.53 -22.31
CA GLU A 158 -4.09 6.39 -22.36
C GLU A 158 -3.32 6.35 -21.03
N LEU A 159 -4.03 6.39 -19.90
CA LEU A 159 -3.43 6.29 -18.57
C LEU A 159 -2.71 4.94 -18.37
N ALA A 160 -3.27 3.84 -18.88
CA ALA A 160 -2.65 2.52 -18.80
C ALA A 160 -1.32 2.46 -19.59
N VAL A 161 -1.30 3.01 -20.81
CA VAL A 161 -0.07 3.09 -21.61
C VAL A 161 0.98 3.96 -20.93
N ILE A 162 0.55 5.09 -20.34
CA ILE A 162 1.46 6.05 -19.70
C ILE A 162 1.97 5.53 -18.35
N ALA A 163 1.16 4.76 -17.62
CA ALA A 163 1.59 4.03 -16.44
C ALA A 163 2.79 3.12 -16.78
N ASP A 164 2.70 2.32 -17.85
CA ASP A 164 3.80 1.45 -18.29
C ASP A 164 5.04 2.25 -18.74
N GLU A 165 4.86 3.38 -19.42
CA GLU A 165 5.98 4.24 -19.82
C GLU A 165 6.68 4.90 -18.62
N LEU A 166 5.93 5.27 -17.58
CA LEU A 166 6.46 5.87 -16.35
C LEU A 166 7.50 4.97 -15.68
N ALA A 167 7.35 3.64 -15.80
CA ALA A 167 8.25 2.65 -15.21
C ALA A 167 9.74 2.90 -15.50
N HIS A 168 10.07 3.39 -16.70
CA HIS A 168 11.44 3.68 -17.11
C HIS A 168 12.07 4.86 -16.35
N SER A 169 11.25 5.73 -15.78
CA SER A 169 11.69 6.95 -15.10
C SER A 169 11.65 6.86 -13.56
N LEU A 170 10.98 5.85 -13.01
CA LEU A 170 10.79 5.72 -11.55
C LEU A 170 12.10 5.65 -10.77
N GLN A 171 13.09 4.90 -11.27
CA GLN A 171 14.38 4.82 -10.60
C GLN A 171 15.07 6.19 -10.51
N ALA A 172 15.05 6.96 -11.59
CA ALA A 172 15.61 8.30 -11.62
C ALA A 172 14.80 9.27 -10.74
N LEU A 173 13.47 9.14 -10.70
CA LEU A 173 12.60 9.93 -9.83
C LEU A 173 12.94 9.70 -8.35
N VAL A 174 13.06 8.45 -7.91
CA VAL A 174 13.43 8.11 -6.53
C VAL A 174 14.84 8.60 -6.20
N GLN A 175 15.78 8.49 -7.13
CA GLN A 175 17.14 9.01 -6.94
C GLN A 175 17.16 10.53 -6.72
N HIS A 176 16.37 11.29 -7.49
CA HIS A 176 16.27 12.74 -7.38
C HIS A 176 15.32 13.24 -6.29
N ALA A 177 14.48 12.37 -5.72
CA ALA A 177 13.58 12.73 -4.65
C ALA A 177 14.33 13.02 -3.33
N THR A 178 13.78 13.97 -2.57
CA THR A 178 14.30 14.37 -1.26
C THR A 178 13.81 13.36 -0.21
N ASN A 179 14.73 12.86 0.63
CA ASN A 179 14.38 11.97 1.73
C ASN A 179 14.11 12.78 3.00
N ARG A 180 12.84 13.04 3.30
CA ARG A 180 12.43 13.90 4.42
C ARG A 180 12.52 13.23 5.77
N TYR A 181 12.47 11.90 5.81
CA TYR A 181 12.39 11.14 7.05
C TYR A 181 13.32 9.93 7.03
N SER A 182 13.76 9.54 8.22
CA SER A 182 14.47 8.29 8.48
C SER A 182 13.88 7.60 9.71
N LEU A 183 14.08 6.29 9.84
CA LEU A 183 13.69 5.56 11.04
C LEU A 183 14.89 5.39 11.95
N HIS A 184 14.80 5.87 13.19
CA HIS A 184 15.82 5.65 14.21
C HIS A 184 15.17 5.06 15.46
N ASN A 185 15.63 3.88 15.88
CA ASN A 185 15.06 3.14 17.02
C ASN A 185 13.54 2.93 16.96
N GLY A 186 12.96 2.89 15.75
CA GLY A 186 11.52 2.75 15.54
C GLY A 186 10.73 4.06 15.57
N GLU A 187 11.39 5.20 15.76
CA GLU A 187 10.77 6.53 15.66
C GLU A 187 11.12 7.19 14.33
N ARG A 188 10.12 7.86 13.73
CA ARG A 188 10.28 8.65 12.50
C ARG A 188 10.95 9.97 12.88
N ILE A 189 12.15 10.19 12.36
CA ILE A 189 12.93 11.41 12.56
C ILE A 189 12.97 12.18 11.25
N GLU A 190 12.62 13.46 11.31
CA GLU A 190 12.83 14.40 10.21
C GLU A 190 14.32 14.57 9.95
N CYS A 191 14.74 14.33 8.71
CA CYS A 191 16.08 14.67 8.26
C CYS A 191 16.24 16.19 8.31
N GLU A 192 17.47 16.70 8.51
CA GLU A 192 17.75 18.13 8.40
C GLU A 192 17.17 18.66 7.08
N GLU A 193 16.20 19.57 7.18
CA GLU A 193 15.59 20.19 6.00
C GLU A 193 16.65 21.06 5.32
N GLU A 194 17.12 20.64 4.14
CA GLU A 194 17.68 21.60 3.20
C GLU A 194 16.55 22.58 2.86
N ASP A 195 16.76 23.88 3.09
CA ASP A 195 15.79 24.92 2.78
C ASP A 195 15.24 24.71 1.36
N GLN A 196 13.90 24.72 1.21
CA GLN A 196 13.25 24.47 -0.09
C GLN A 196 13.73 25.42 -1.20
N GLU A 197 14.28 26.58 -0.82
CA GLU A 197 14.88 27.56 -1.73
C GLU A 197 16.20 27.08 -2.35
N ASP A 198 17.00 26.30 -1.61
CA ASP A 198 18.32 25.81 -2.06
C ASP A 198 18.25 24.48 -2.83
N LEU A 199 17.11 23.80 -2.79
CA LEU A 199 16.90 22.54 -3.49
C LEU A 199 16.96 22.73 -5.03
N PRO A 200 17.82 21.95 -5.74
CA PRO A 200 17.86 21.95 -7.19
C PRO A 200 16.47 21.76 -7.79
N GLN A 201 16.15 22.49 -8.86
CA GLN A 201 14.82 22.44 -9.49
C GLN A 201 14.37 21.02 -9.82
N VAL A 202 15.32 20.15 -10.18
CA VAL A 202 15.09 18.73 -10.51
C VAL A 202 14.55 17.97 -9.30
N ASN A 203 15.06 18.21 -8.10
CA ASN A 203 14.56 17.56 -6.89
C ASN A 203 13.14 18.05 -6.55
N ARG A 204 12.88 19.36 -6.72
CA ARG A 204 11.54 19.95 -6.53
C ARG A 204 10.51 19.37 -7.51
N ASP A 205 10.87 19.29 -8.79
CA ASP A 205 10.02 18.69 -9.82
C ASP A 205 9.81 17.19 -9.55
N ALA A 206 10.81 16.46 -9.06
CA ALA A 206 10.68 15.04 -8.71
C ALA A 206 9.70 14.84 -7.55
N ASN A 207 9.80 15.62 -6.48
CA ASN A 207 8.88 15.56 -5.35
C ASN A 207 7.44 15.87 -5.78
N GLY A 208 7.24 16.90 -6.62
CA GLY A 208 5.93 17.22 -7.18
C GLY A 208 5.39 16.12 -8.10
N LEU A 209 6.25 15.46 -8.87
CA LEU A 209 5.89 14.31 -9.70
C LEU A 209 5.44 13.11 -8.89
N LEU A 210 6.08 12.82 -7.75
CA LEU A 210 5.69 11.72 -6.86
C LEU A 210 4.28 11.94 -6.29
N GLN A 211 3.93 13.19 -5.95
CA GLN A 211 2.57 13.54 -5.56
C GLN A 211 1.58 13.43 -6.72
N LEU A 212 1.99 13.86 -7.92
CA LEU A 212 1.15 13.81 -9.11
C LEU A 212 0.78 12.37 -9.51
N ILE A 213 1.73 11.44 -9.43
CA ILE A 213 1.46 10.03 -9.78
C ILE A 213 0.54 9.32 -8.78
N ALA A 214 0.30 9.94 -7.61
CA ALA A 214 -0.67 9.46 -6.64
C ALA A 214 -2.12 9.70 -7.06
N ASP A 215 -2.41 10.29 -8.22
CA ASP A 215 -3.77 10.43 -8.71
C ASP A 215 -4.51 9.08 -8.76
N LYS A 216 -5.72 9.04 -8.21
CA LYS A 216 -6.49 7.80 -8.04
C LYS A 216 -6.81 7.12 -9.37
N ARG A 217 -7.04 7.88 -10.46
CA ARG A 217 -7.33 7.31 -11.78
C ARG A 217 -6.07 6.65 -12.36
N LEU A 218 -4.91 7.27 -12.17
CA LEU A 218 -3.64 6.69 -12.59
C LEU A 218 -3.28 5.46 -11.75
N CYS A 219 -3.43 5.51 -10.42
CA CYS A 219 -3.21 4.34 -9.55
C CYS A 219 -4.09 3.15 -9.95
N ARG A 220 -5.36 3.38 -10.28
CA ARG A 220 -6.24 2.34 -10.82
C ARG A 220 -5.71 1.72 -12.11
N ALA A 221 -5.26 2.56 -13.05
CA ALA A 221 -4.68 2.09 -14.31
C ALA A 221 -3.38 1.29 -14.09
N ILE A 222 -2.54 1.72 -13.15
CA ILE A 222 -1.34 0.98 -12.74
C ILE A 222 -1.73 -0.40 -12.21
N VAL A 223 -2.68 -0.50 -11.28
CA VAL A 223 -3.08 -1.77 -10.69
C VAL A 223 -3.69 -2.73 -11.72
N ALA A 224 -4.55 -2.22 -12.61
CA ALA A 224 -5.27 -3.05 -13.56
C ALA A 224 -4.41 -3.50 -14.75
N GLU A 225 -3.62 -2.60 -15.33
CA GLU A 225 -3.00 -2.80 -16.65
C GLU A 225 -1.46 -2.79 -16.61
N SER A 226 -0.84 -2.16 -15.61
CA SER A 226 0.62 -2.05 -15.53
C SER A 226 1.15 -2.23 -14.09
N PRO A 227 0.88 -3.37 -13.44
CA PRO A 227 1.28 -3.59 -12.04
C PRO A 227 2.80 -3.51 -11.88
N ARG A 228 3.56 -3.88 -12.92
CA ARG A 228 5.03 -3.77 -12.99
C ARG A 228 5.55 -2.39 -12.58
N THR A 229 4.80 -1.32 -12.88
CA THR A 229 5.15 0.05 -12.52
C THR A 229 5.20 0.24 -11.01
N ALA A 230 4.21 -0.29 -10.27
CA ALA A 230 4.24 -0.28 -8.81
C ALA A 230 5.44 -1.09 -8.27
N LEU A 231 5.71 -2.27 -8.81
CA LEU A 231 6.85 -3.09 -8.41
C LEU A 231 8.18 -2.35 -8.56
N ILE A 232 8.43 -1.76 -9.72
CA ILE A 232 9.66 -0.99 -9.99
C ILE A 232 9.76 0.19 -9.01
N MET A 233 8.64 0.84 -8.68
CA MET A 233 8.65 1.94 -7.71
C MET A 233 9.13 1.48 -6.33
N PHE A 234 8.49 0.46 -5.77
CA PHE A 234 8.84 -0.03 -4.43
C PHE A 234 10.23 -0.67 -4.39
N GLN A 235 10.67 -1.32 -5.47
CA GLN A 235 12.05 -1.80 -5.59
C GLN A 235 13.06 -0.64 -5.66
N ALA A 236 12.76 0.44 -6.39
CA ALA A 236 13.64 1.60 -6.45
C ALA A 236 13.76 2.28 -5.07
N ILE A 237 12.66 2.40 -4.33
CA ILE A 237 12.63 2.89 -2.95
C ILE A 237 13.48 1.98 -2.05
N ALA A 238 13.26 0.66 -2.11
CA ALA A 238 14.01 -0.32 -1.32
C ALA A 238 15.52 -0.28 -1.61
N ASN A 239 15.91 -0.18 -2.88
CA ASN A 239 17.31 -0.17 -3.32
C ASN A 239 18.04 1.12 -2.93
N THR A 240 17.35 2.27 -2.96
CA THR A 240 17.94 3.56 -2.56
C THR A 240 17.86 3.80 -1.05
N ARG A 241 17.01 3.04 -0.33
CA ARG A 241 16.67 3.24 1.09
C ARG A 241 16.14 4.64 1.42
N LYS A 242 15.64 5.36 0.41
CA LYS A 242 14.98 6.67 0.57
C LYS A 242 13.49 6.45 0.83
N TYR A 243 13.15 6.08 2.05
CA TYR A 243 11.77 5.75 2.42
C TYR A 243 10.89 6.97 2.67
N GLY A 244 11.47 8.08 3.13
CA GLY A 244 10.78 9.34 3.44
C GLY A 244 10.59 10.25 2.24
N ILE A 245 10.46 9.70 1.04
CA ILE A 245 10.07 10.45 -0.17
C ILE A 245 8.56 10.70 -0.17
N GLU A 246 8.09 11.61 -1.03
CA GLU A 246 6.68 12.01 -1.17
C GLU A 246 5.80 10.93 -1.83
N ILE A 247 5.73 9.73 -1.25
CA ILE A 247 5.05 8.56 -1.82
C ILE A 247 3.84 8.08 -1.01
N GLU A 248 3.56 8.70 0.13
CA GLU A 248 2.51 8.28 1.06
C GLU A 248 1.14 8.14 0.37
N SER A 249 0.74 9.14 -0.42
CA SER A 249 -0.55 9.11 -1.14
C SER A 249 -0.57 8.06 -2.24
N PHE A 250 0.55 7.88 -2.95
CA PHE A 250 0.66 6.86 -4.00
C PHE A 250 0.57 5.46 -3.41
N ALA A 251 1.32 5.18 -2.35
CA ALA A 251 1.35 3.87 -1.71
C ALA A 251 -0.02 3.48 -1.15
N ARG A 252 -0.71 4.44 -0.49
CA ARG A 252 -2.10 4.26 -0.05
C ARG A 252 -3.03 3.95 -1.23
N ASN A 253 -2.99 4.76 -2.28
CA ASN A 253 -3.92 4.62 -3.41
C ASN A 253 -3.67 3.34 -4.22
N ILE A 254 -2.40 2.93 -4.42
CA ILE A 254 -2.08 1.64 -5.05
C ILE A 254 -2.62 0.49 -4.22
N PHE A 255 -2.44 0.50 -2.89
CA PHE A 255 -2.95 -0.59 -2.06
C PHE A 255 -4.48 -0.63 -2.04
N HIS A 256 -5.15 0.52 -1.97
CA HIS A 256 -6.61 0.61 -2.04
C HIS A 256 -7.16 0.06 -3.35
N GLU A 257 -6.65 0.55 -4.48
CA GLU A 257 -7.12 0.11 -5.80
C GLU A 257 -6.77 -1.37 -6.05
N ALA A 258 -5.65 -1.87 -5.51
CA ALA A 258 -5.30 -3.29 -5.57
C ALA A 258 -6.22 -4.14 -4.70
N LEU A 259 -6.64 -3.66 -3.53
CA LEU A 259 -7.55 -4.41 -2.66
C LEU A 259 -8.99 -4.40 -3.21
N ASP A 260 -9.41 -3.32 -3.88
CA ASP A 260 -10.73 -3.24 -4.52
C ASP A 260 -10.80 -4.08 -5.81
N ASN A 261 -9.68 -4.28 -6.51
CA ASN A 261 -9.60 -5.10 -7.71
C ASN A 261 -9.21 -6.55 -7.41
N LYS A 262 -10.16 -7.49 -7.51
CA LYS A 262 -9.93 -8.92 -7.27
C LYS A 262 -8.97 -9.60 -8.26
N ASP A 263 -8.74 -8.99 -9.41
CA ASP A 263 -7.77 -9.47 -10.41
C ASP A 263 -6.36 -8.89 -10.18
N SER A 264 -6.16 -8.09 -9.13
CA SER A 264 -4.86 -7.47 -8.84
C SER A 264 -3.80 -8.47 -8.38
N PHE A 265 -2.55 -8.01 -8.39
CA PHE A 265 -1.41 -8.75 -7.88
C PHE A 265 -1.57 -9.19 -6.41
N LEU A 266 -2.39 -8.51 -5.60
CA LEU A 266 -2.58 -8.90 -4.20
C LEU A 266 -3.26 -10.26 -4.09
N TYR A 267 -4.31 -10.51 -4.87
CA TYR A 267 -5.07 -11.76 -4.82
C TYR A 267 -4.33 -12.89 -5.53
N GLN A 268 -3.67 -12.57 -6.65
CA GLN A 268 -2.85 -13.53 -7.38
C GLN A 268 -1.67 -14.07 -6.54
N GLU A 269 -1.12 -13.26 -5.62
CA GLU A 269 -0.05 -13.68 -4.71
C GLU A 269 -0.54 -14.14 -3.32
N ALA A 270 -1.74 -13.74 -2.89
CA ALA A 270 -2.31 -14.14 -1.60
C ALA A 270 -2.92 -15.53 -1.65
N ASP A 271 -3.66 -15.85 -2.72
CA ASP A 271 -4.30 -17.15 -2.88
C ASP A 271 -3.29 -18.17 -3.41
N GLY A 272 -2.87 -19.09 -2.53
CA GLY A 272 -2.03 -20.25 -2.91
C GLY A 272 -2.70 -21.24 -3.89
N HIS A 273 -3.81 -20.85 -4.52
CA HIS A 273 -4.53 -21.59 -5.56
C HIS A 273 -4.12 -21.14 -6.97
N ALA A 274 -3.57 -19.93 -7.12
CA ALA A 274 -2.92 -19.52 -8.36
C ALA A 274 -1.55 -20.22 -8.44
N SER A 275 -1.50 -21.36 -9.12
CA SER A 275 -0.25 -22.08 -9.37
C SER A 275 0.62 -21.30 -10.36
N GLY A 276 1.82 -20.89 -9.94
CA GLY A 276 2.77 -20.21 -10.82
C GLY A 276 3.92 -19.55 -10.07
N LEU A 277 5.04 -19.35 -10.78
CA LEU A 277 6.28 -18.80 -10.24
C LEU A 277 6.08 -17.46 -9.49
N ILE A 278 5.18 -16.61 -9.98
CA ILE A 278 4.88 -15.30 -9.38
C ILE A 278 4.14 -15.48 -8.05
N SER A 279 3.18 -16.40 -7.96
CA SER A 279 2.47 -16.70 -6.71
C SER A 279 3.40 -17.31 -5.64
N ASP A 280 4.40 -18.09 -6.06
CA ASP A 280 5.39 -18.68 -5.14
C ASP A 280 6.38 -17.63 -4.61
N HIS A 281 6.92 -16.78 -5.50
CA HIS A 281 7.93 -15.78 -5.12
C HIS A 281 7.34 -14.51 -4.52
N LYS A 282 6.07 -14.21 -4.80
CA LYS A 282 5.33 -13.04 -4.33
C LYS A 282 6.07 -11.70 -4.50
N PRO A 283 6.64 -11.40 -5.68
CA PRO A 283 7.50 -10.24 -5.86
C PRO A 283 6.83 -8.90 -5.52
N PHE A 284 5.53 -8.74 -5.79
CA PHE A 284 4.82 -7.48 -5.55
C PHE A 284 4.62 -7.24 -4.06
N THR A 285 4.00 -8.20 -3.38
CA THR A 285 3.74 -8.09 -1.94
C THR A 285 5.06 -8.05 -1.18
N GLN A 286 6.08 -8.83 -1.56
CA GLN A 286 7.40 -8.76 -0.90
C GLN A 286 8.04 -7.38 -1.04
N ALA A 287 8.05 -6.81 -2.25
CA ALA A 287 8.62 -5.48 -2.46
C ALA A 287 7.91 -4.40 -1.64
N MET A 288 6.59 -4.51 -1.47
CA MET A 288 5.77 -3.51 -0.77
C MET A 288 5.72 -3.67 0.75
N PHE A 289 5.61 -4.90 1.25
CA PHE A 289 5.26 -5.16 2.66
C PHE A 289 6.30 -5.96 3.44
N ALA A 290 7.31 -6.57 2.78
CA ALA A 290 8.34 -7.35 3.48
C ALA A 290 9.52 -6.51 3.97
N ASN A 291 9.47 -5.18 3.84
CA ASN A 291 10.42 -4.25 4.43
C ASN A 291 9.71 -3.35 5.47
N TYR A 292 9.79 -3.74 6.74
CA TYR A 292 9.13 -3.02 7.83
C TYR A 292 9.53 -1.54 7.90
N GLU A 293 10.82 -1.21 7.79
CA GLU A 293 11.31 0.17 7.85
C GLU A 293 10.65 1.06 6.80
N MET A 294 10.53 0.54 5.57
CA MET A 294 9.83 1.24 4.49
C MET A 294 8.35 1.43 4.80
N VAL A 295 7.66 0.38 5.26
CA VAL A 295 6.23 0.44 5.59
C VAL A 295 5.97 1.44 6.72
N GLU A 296 6.81 1.45 7.75
CA GLU A 296 6.69 2.34 8.90
C GLU A 296 6.93 3.81 8.53
N ILE A 297 7.96 4.11 7.72
CA ILE A 297 8.24 5.49 7.28
C ILE A 297 7.17 6.01 6.32
N ILE A 298 6.68 5.18 5.39
CA ILE A 298 5.58 5.58 4.50
C ILE A 298 4.31 5.86 5.31
N GLY A 299 4.04 5.11 6.38
CA GLY A 299 3.00 5.42 7.37
C GLY A 299 1.55 5.21 6.92
N THR A 300 1.25 5.36 5.63
CA THR A 300 -0.11 5.39 5.08
C THR A 300 -0.54 4.11 4.37
N LEU A 301 0.36 3.14 4.21
CA LEU A 301 0.15 1.93 3.43
C LEU A 301 -1.09 1.15 3.88
N PHE A 302 -1.29 0.97 5.19
CA PHE A 302 -2.44 0.25 5.72
C PHE A 302 -3.65 1.13 6.07
N ASN A 303 -3.59 2.43 5.78
CA ASN A 303 -4.62 3.39 6.16
C ASN A 303 -5.77 3.38 5.17
N HIS A 304 -6.92 2.86 5.60
CA HIS A 304 -8.16 2.88 4.82
C HIS A 304 -9.21 3.75 5.50
N ASP A 305 -10.17 4.23 4.71
CA ASP A 305 -11.34 4.90 5.27
C ASP A 305 -12.26 3.87 5.95
N ARG A 306 -12.91 4.28 7.04
CA ARG A 306 -13.83 3.41 7.79
C ARG A 306 -14.96 2.90 6.90
N ASP A 307 -15.49 3.76 6.04
CA ASP A 307 -16.60 3.42 5.15
C ASP A 307 -16.22 2.40 4.08
N ALA A 308 -14.95 2.41 3.63
CA ALA A 308 -14.43 1.40 2.72
C ALA A 308 -14.32 0.04 3.44
N ARG A 309 -13.71 0.02 4.64
CA ARG A 309 -13.53 -1.21 5.43
C ARG A 309 -14.84 -1.89 5.81
N ASN A 310 -15.88 -1.12 6.11
CA ASN A 310 -17.19 -1.67 6.46
C ASN A 310 -17.85 -2.44 5.29
N LYS A 311 -17.39 -2.23 4.06
CA LYS A 311 -17.90 -2.90 2.85
C LYS A 311 -17.05 -4.10 2.43
N TRP A 312 -15.95 -4.37 3.13
CA TRP A 312 -15.03 -5.44 2.74
C TRP A 312 -15.65 -6.82 2.97
N ASP A 313 -15.53 -7.64 1.94
CA ASP A 313 -15.88 -9.05 2.04
C ASP A 313 -14.79 -9.85 2.78
N PHE A 314 -15.05 -11.14 3.00
CA PHE A 314 -14.11 -12.04 3.64
C PHE A 314 -12.75 -12.11 2.93
N VAL A 315 -12.74 -12.09 1.59
CA VAL A 315 -11.52 -12.24 0.80
C VAL A 315 -10.65 -10.98 0.94
N GLN A 316 -11.26 -9.80 0.89
CA GLN A 316 -10.59 -8.52 1.14
C GLN A 316 -9.96 -8.47 2.53
N TRP A 317 -10.70 -8.84 3.58
CA TRP A 317 -10.17 -8.90 4.94
C TRP A 317 -9.01 -9.90 5.08
N HIS A 318 -9.14 -11.08 4.47
CA HIS A 318 -8.09 -12.09 4.50
C HIS A 318 -6.81 -11.62 3.80
N THR A 319 -6.93 -11.01 2.62
CA THR A 319 -5.80 -10.43 1.87
C THR A 319 -5.13 -9.30 2.66
N TYR A 320 -5.92 -8.38 3.25
CA TYR A 320 -5.40 -7.32 4.12
C TYR A 320 -4.63 -7.90 5.32
N CYS A 321 -5.20 -8.88 6.02
CA CYS A 321 -4.54 -9.54 7.15
C CYS A 321 -3.25 -10.25 6.73
N SER A 322 -3.23 -10.86 5.55
CA SER A 322 -2.06 -11.57 5.02
C SER A 322 -0.86 -10.65 4.79
N VAL A 323 -1.07 -9.46 4.19
CA VAL A 323 0.02 -8.51 3.97
C VAL A 323 0.48 -7.84 5.27
N VAL A 324 -0.42 -7.61 6.23
CA VAL A 324 -0.06 -7.13 7.57
C VAL A 324 0.79 -8.16 8.32
N LEU A 325 0.46 -9.45 8.24
CA LEU A 325 1.28 -10.52 8.81
C LEU A 325 2.67 -10.58 8.16
N MET A 326 2.79 -10.25 6.88
CA MET A 326 4.09 -10.18 6.22
C MET A 326 4.95 -9.02 6.72
N THR A 327 4.34 -7.85 6.93
CA THR A 327 5.04 -6.71 7.58
C THR A 327 5.42 -7.05 9.01
N LEU A 328 4.51 -7.70 9.75
CA LEU A 328 4.78 -8.18 11.11
C LEU A 328 5.98 -9.13 11.16
N ARG A 329 6.06 -10.09 10.22
CA ARG A 329 7.20 -11.00 10.11
C ARG A 329 8.50 -10.24 9.83
N SER A 330 8.47 -9.24 8.96
CA SER A 330 9.63 -8.37 8.69
C SER A 330 10.07 -7.61 9.94
N TYR A 331 9.11 -7.02 10.66
CA TYR A 331 9.33 -6.28 11.92
C TYR A 331 10.05 -7.13 12.97
N VAL A 332 9.54 -8.35 13.23
CA VAL A 332 10.11 -9.25 14.25
C VAL A 332 11.51 -9.72 13.83
N LYS A 333 11.70 -10.12 12.56
CA LYS A 333 13.00 -10.58 12.03
C LYS A 333 14.10 -9.55 12.09
N GLN A 334 13.76 -8.27 11.87
CA GLN A 334 14.72 -7.17 11.96
C GLN A 334 15.09 -6.82 13.41
N GLY A 335 14.49 -7.49 14.40
CA GLY A 335 14.77 -7.30 15.82
C GLY A 335 14.20 -5.99 16.38
N TYR A 336 13.28 -5.33 15.67
CA TYR A 336 12.61 -4.14 16.18
C TYR A 336 11.68 -4.51 17.34
N ARG A 337 11.71 -3.70 18.40
CA ARG A 337 10.94 -3.93 19.64
C ARG A 337 10.20 -2.68 20.14
N GLY A 338 10.25 -1.61 19.37
CA GLY A 338 9.61 -0.34 19.68
C GLY A 338 8.11 -0.33 19.40
N TYR A 339 7.51 0.83 19.59
CA TYR A 339 6.15 1.09 19.12
C TYR A 339 6.20 1.24 17.59
N SER A 340 5.45 0.43 16.82
CA SER A 340 5.25 0.73 15.39
C SER A 340 3.86 1.27 15.15
N PHE A 341 3.74 2.50 14.67
CA PHE A 341 2.46 3.14 14.41
C PHE A 341 1.63 2.35 13.40
N VAL A 342 2.24 1.87 12.32
CA VAL A 342 1.52 1.26 11.20
C VAL A 342 0.91 -0.10 11.55
N LEU A 343 1.67 -1.00 12.20
CA LEU A 343 1.11 -2.28 12.66
C LEU A 343 0.05 -2.08 13.74
N SER A 344 0.22 -1.09 14.62
CA SER A 344 -0.73 -0.81 15.70
C SER A 344 -2.09 -0.41 15.18
N GLN A 345 -2.09 0.51 14.22
CA GLN A 345 -3.28 0.99 13.55
C GLN A 345 -3.96 -0.16 12.77
N ALA A 346 -3.18 -0.94 12.02
CA ALA A 346 -3.68 -2.10 11.30
C ALA A 346 -4.30 -3.16 12.22
N MET A 347 -3.65 -3.51 13.33
CA MET A 347 -4.19 -4.45 14.32
C MET A 347 -5.49 -3.93 14.95
N GLY A 348 -5.58 -2.62 15.21
CA GLY A 348 -6.83 -2.00 15.66
C GLY A 348 -7.96 -2.13 14.64
N TYR A 349 -7.66 -1.92 13.35
CA TYR A 349 -8.63 -2.12 12.27
C TYR A 349 -9.09 -3.56 12.15
N ILE A 350 -8.17 -4.53 12.20
CA ILE A 350 -8.51 -5.96 12.16
C ILE A 350 -9.37 -6.33 13.36
N ALA A 351 -9.00 -5.90 14.57
CA ALA A 351 -9.82 -6.15 15.76
C ALA A 351 -11.25 -5.61 15.62
N SER A 352 -11.40 -4.42 15.02
CA SER A 352 -12.70 -3.78 14.80
C SER A 352 -13.58 -4.47 13.77
N ALA A 353 -13.03 -5.34 12.92
CA ALA A 353 -13.81 -6.14 11.97
C ALA A 353 -14.81 -7.07 12.70
N ALA A 354 -14.49 -7.50 13.92
CA ALA A 354 -15.39 -8.31 14.75
C ALA A 354 -16.46 -7.48 15.50
N SER A 355 -16.52 -6.16 15.34
CA SER A 355 -17.46 -5.30 16.09
C SER A 355 -18.93 -5.60 15.79
N GLY A 356 -19.24 -6.10 14.59
CA GLY A 356 -20.57 -6.53 14.17
C GLY A 356 -21.17 -7.64 15.03
N LEU A 357 -20.36 -8.40 15.78
CA LEU A 357 -20.85 -9.43 16.71
C LEU A 357 -21.80 -8.86 17.75
N SER A 358 -21.55 -7.63 18.21
CA SER A 358 -22.36 -6.96 19.23
C SER A 358 -23.78 -6.62 18.77
N THR A 359 -24.01 -6.56 17.46
CA THR A 359 -25.31 -6.24 16.85
C THR A 359 -26.11 -7.48 16.43
N LEU A 360 -25.55 -8.69 16.57
CA LEU A 360 -26.23 -9.94 16.23
C LEU A 360 -27.36 -10.25 17.21
N ASN A 361 -28.59 -10.35 16.69
CA ASN A 361 -29.79 -10.61 17.50
C ASN A 361 -30.50 -11.92 17.14
N GLU A 362 -30.44 -12.40 15.89
CA GLU A 362 -31.19 -13.57 15.42
C GLU A 362 -30.30 -14.64 14.79
N PRO A 363 -30.63 -15.93 14.96
CA PRO A 363 -29.92 -17.00 14.27
C PRO A 363 -30.32 -17.01 12.78
N SER A 364 -29.32 -16.87 11.91
CA SER A 364 -29.33 -17.21 10.48
C SER A 364 -29.94 -16.23 9.45
N SER A 365 -29.29 -15.09 9.27
CA SER A 365 -29.30 -14.32 8.01
C SER A 365 -27.97 -14.43 7.24
N ALA A 366 -27.96 -14.10 5.95
CA ALA A 366 -26.71 -14.02 5.17
C ALA A 366 -25.70 -13.00 5.75
N ALA A 367 -26.21 -11.91 6.34
CA ALA A 367 -25.39 -10.91 7.02
C ALA A 367 -24.69 -11.47 8.26
N ASP A 368 -25.34 -12.36 9.02
CA ASP A 368 -24.76 -12.99 10.20
C ASP A 368 -23.62 -13.95 9.82
N SER A 369 -23.75 -14.64 8.68
CA SER A 369 -22.68 -15.49 8.12
C SER A 369 -21.42 -14.68 7.80
N ASP A 370 -21.56 -13.48 7.26
CA ASP A 370 -20.43 -12.60 6.95
C ASP A 370 -19.78 -12.03 8.22
N VAL A 371 -20.57 -11.68 9.25
CA VAL A 371 -20.02 -11.27 10.56
C VAL A 371 -19.21 -12.40 11.21
N LEU A 372 -19.69 -13.65 11.13
CA LEU A 372 -18.95 -14.82 11.62
C LEU A 372 -17.68 -15.09 10.81
N ARG A 373 -17.71 -14.89 9.48
CA ARG A 373 -16.53 -14.96 8.62
C ARG A 373 -15.50 -13.89 8.97
N HIS A 374 -15.93 -12.67 9.29
CA HIS A 374 -15.02 -11.63 9.77
C HIS A 374 -14.36 -12.03 11.09
N LEU A 375 -15.11 -12.56 12.06
CA LEU A 375 -14.53 -13.11 13.29
C LEU A 375 -13.50 -14.20 13.01
N ASP A 376 -13.78 -15.09 12.05
CA ASP A 376 -12.86 -16.14 11.63
C ASP A 376 -11.52 -15.59 11.11
N VAL A 377 -11.56 -14.54 10.28
CA VAL A 377 -10.34 -13.85 9.80
C VAL A 377 -9.57 -13.22 10.95
N VAL A 378 -10.26 -12.58 11.90
CA VAL A 378 -9.61 -11.94 13.05
C VAL A 378 -8.90 -12.97 13.93
N ILE A 379 -9.55 -14.11 14.23
CA ILE A 379 -8.94 -15.20 15.01
C ILE A 379 -7.78 -15.83 14.24
N TRP A 380 -7.92 -16.02 12.92
CA TRP A 380 -6.85 -16.50 12.06
C TRP A 380 -5.62 -15.58 12.14
N PHE A 381 -5.83 -14.27 12.00
CA PHE A 381 -4.76 -13.28 12.10
C PHE A 381 -4.07 -13.34 13.47
N ILE A 382 -4.82 -13.37 14.57
CA ILE A 382 -4.26 -13.48 15.94
C ILE A 382 -3.40 -14.74 16.06
N THR A 383 -3.91 -15.87 15.57
CA THR A 383 -3.21 -17.17 15.64
C THR A 383 -1.87 -17.11 14.90
N TYR A 384 -1.85 -16.57 13.69
CA TYR A 384 -0.63 -16.44 12.91
C TYR A 384 0.32 -15.36 13.46
N ALA A 385 -0.20 -14.28 14.02
CA ALA A 385 0.62 -13.24 14.67
C ALA A 385 1.37 -13.81 15.88
N VAL A 386 0.70 -14.58 16.74
CA VAL A 386 1.35 -15.27 17.87
C VAL A 386 2.35 -16.30 17.37
N ARG A 387 2.01 -17.06 16.33
CA ARG A 387 2.93 -18.04 15.73
C ARG A 387 4.21 -17.38 15.19
N ILE A 388 4.11 -16.21 14.55
CA ILE A 388 5.30 -15.47 14.07
C ILE A 388 6.20 -15.10 15.25
N LEU A 389 5.63 -14.68 16.38
CA LEU A 389 6.41 -14.40 17.59
C LEU A 389 7.05 -15.65 18.19
N ASP A 390 6.33 -16.78 18.19
CA ASP A 390 6.86 -18.05 18.69
C ASP A 390 8.00 -18.60 17.80
N GLU A 391 7.92 -18.41 16.48
CA GLU A 391 8.95 -18.85 15.52
C GLU A 391 10.28 -18.12 15.73
N GLU A 392 10.25 -16.84 16.08
CA GLU A 392 11.45 -16.02 16.32
C GLU A 392 11.93 -16.09 17.78
N GLY A 393 11.07 -16.53 18.70
CA GLY A 393 11.37 -16.73 20.12
C GLY A 393 11.10 -15.52 21.01
N VAL A 394 11.04 -15.75 22.32
CA VAL A 394 10.84 -14.68 23.32
C VAL A 394 12.20 -14.08 23.69
N PRO A 395 12.39 -12.77 23.53
CA PRO A 395 13.61 -12.11 23.96
C PRO A 395 13.87 -12.18 25.47
N ASP A 396 15.15 -12.25 25.86
CA ASP A 396 15.60 -12.31 27.26
C ASP A 396 15.16 -11.10 28.12
N ASP A 397 14.87 -9.95 27.50
CA ASP A 397 14.44 -8.71 28.13
C ASP A 397 12.91 -8.54 28.21
N THR A 398 12.13 -9.56 27.81
CA THR A 398 10.66 -9.52 27.82
C THR A 398 10.14 -9.43 29.25
N ARG A 399 9.83 -8.22 29.70
CA ARG A 399 9.26 -8.00 31.03
C ARG A 399 7.82 -8.48 31.04
N ILE A 400 7.53 -9.50 31.87
CA ILE A 400 6.19 -10.07 32.10
C ILE A 400 5.27 -9.10 32.90
N HIS A 401 5.61 -7.82 33.03
CA HIS A 401 4.84 -6.85 33.81
C HIS A 401 3.90 -6.04 32.92
N LEU A 402 2.59 -6.02 33.23
CA LEU A 402 1.68 -5.00 32.71
C LEU A 402 2.14 -3.65 33.27
N ARG A 403 2.55 -2.73 32.39
CA ARG A 403 2.80 -1.33 32.78
C ARG A 403 1.47 -0.59 32.87
N ALA A 404 1.44 0.48 33.66
CA ALA A 404 0.23 1.23 33.99
C ALA A 404 -0.61 1.56 32.74
N GLU A 405 -1.94 1.56 32.89
CA GLU A 405 -2.97 1.68 31.84
C GLU A 405 -2.85 2.88 30.87
N HIS A 406 -1.89 3.78 31.09
CA HIS A 406 -1.75 5.04 30.35
C HIS A 406 -0.40 5.20 29.62
N ASP A 407 0.50 4.20 29.65
CA ASP A 407 1.80 4.28 28.95
C ASP A 407 1.74 3.61 27.56
N PHE A 408 0.94 4.18 26.65
CA PHE A 408 0.79 3.68 25.27
C PHE A 408 2.11 3.69 24.49
N SER A 409 3.03 4.58 24.83
CA SER A 409 4.34 4.73 24.18
C SER A 409 5.27 3.53 24.38
N ARG A 410 4.97 2.65 25.34
CA ARG A 410 5.83 1.50 25.71
C ARG A 410 5.14 0.13 25.59
N GLN A 411 4.01 0.05 24.88
CA GLN A 411 3.33 -1.23 24.62
C GLN A 411 4.18 -2.10 23.69
N THR A 412 4.48 -3.34 24.13
CA THR A 412 5.12 -4.33 23.27
C THR A 412 4.10 -4.93 22.30
N LEU A 413 4.59 -5.65 21.29
CA LEU A 413 3.74 -6.36 20.35
C LEU A 413 2.81 -7.38 21.05
N ASP A 414 3.31 -8.05 22.11
CA ASP A 414 2.49 -8.95 22.92
C ASP A 414 1.35 -8.23 23.65
N ASP A 415 1.59 -6.99 24.11
CA ASP A 415 0.53 -6.17 24.73
C ASP A 415 -0.58 -5.88 23.74
N ARG A 416 -0.23 -5.59 22.48
CA ARG A 416 -1.21 -5.29 21.43
C ARG A 416 -2.01 -6.51 21.01
N ILE A 417 -1.36 -7.66 20.86
CA ILE A 417 -2.05 -8.91 20.56
C ILE A 417 -2.98 -9.27 21.72
N ALA A 418 -2.54 -9.11 22.97
CA ALA A 418 -3.39 -9.33 24.14
C ALA A 418 -4.58 -8.36 24.19
N ASN A 419 -4.38 -7.07 23.89
CA ASN A 419 -5.45 -6.07 23.77
C ASN A 419 -6.42 -6.38 22.64
N MET A 420 -5.92 -6.84 21.49
CA MET A 420 -6.73 -7.27 20.36
C MET A 420 -7.61 -8.46 20.74
N ILE A 421 -7.06 -9.48 21.40
CA ILE A 421 -7.84 -10.62 21.92
C ILE A 421 -8.89 -10.14 22.94
N CYS A 422 -8.51 -9.26 23.86
CA CYS A 422 -9.42 -8.69 24.85
C CYS A 422 -10.58 -7.92 24.20
N THR A 423 -10.30 -7.21 23.10
CA THR A 423 -11.30 -6.48 22.31
C THR A 423 -12.28 -7.45 21.63
N VAL A 424 -11.77 -8.51 21.00
CA VAL A 424 -12.60 -9.56 20.38
C VAL A 424 -13.47 -10.26 21.41
N ILE A 425 -12.91 -10.58 22.59
CA ILE A 425 -13.67 -11.15 23.72
C ILE A 425 -14.76 -10.16 24.16
N SER A 426 -14.48 -8.86 24.22
CA SER A 426 -15.47 -7.85 24.58
C SER A 426 -16.62 -7.83 23.58
N TYR A 427 -16.36 -7.88 22.27
CA TYR A 427 -17.41 -7.98 21.25
C TYR A 427 -18.21 -9.29 21.35
N ALA A 428 -17.54 -10.43 21.51
CA ALA A 428 -18.19 -11.72 21.69
C ALA A 428 -19.02 -11.77 22.98
N SER A 429 -18.59 -11.07 24.03
CA SER A 429 -19.28 -10.98 25.31
C SER A 429 -20.54 -10.11 25.24
N ALA A 430 -20.67 -9.23 24.24
CA ALA A 430 -21.80 -8.34 24.07
C ALA A 430 -23.00 -8.98 23.32
N VAL A 431 -22.81 -10.15 22.72
CA VAL A 431 -23.87 -10.90 22.04
C VAL A 431 -25.03 -11.18 23.00
N LYS A 432 -26.25 -10.79 22.61
CA LYS A 432 -27.43 -10.88 23.48
C LYS A 432 -28.15 -12.23 23.35
N SER A 433 -28.18 -12.80 22.15
CA SER A 433 -28.87 -14.06 21.88
C SER A 433 -28.18 -15.25 22.57
N PRO A 434 -28.89 -16.07 23.35
CA PRO A 434 -28.31 -17.21 24.07
C PRO A 434 -27.61 -18.25 23.20
N GLU A 435 -28.25 -18.67 22.13
CA GLU A 435 -27.76 -19.73 21.25
C GLU A 435 -26.53 -19.25 20.47
N LEU A 436 -26.58 -18.02 19.94
CA LEU A 436 -25.45 -17.40 19.26
C LEU A 436 -24.29 -17.10 20.21
N ALA A 437 -24.56 -16.67 21.43
CA ALA A 437 -23.53 -16.46 22.44
C ALA A 437 -22.81 -17.78 22.76
N TRP A 438 -23.55 -18.88 22.85
CA TRP A 438 -22.95 -20.21 23.00
C TRP A 438 -22.04 -20.55 21.81
N ASP A 439 -22.54 -20.44 20.58
CA ASP A 439 -21.76 -20.79 19.39
C ASP A 439 -20.51 -19.92 19.22
N ILE A 440 -20.65 -18.60 19.36
CA ILE A 440 -19.53 -17.66 19.20
C ILE A 440 -18.53 -17.82 20.35
N GLN A 441 -18.97 -17.78 21.61
CA GLN A 441 -18.07 -17.78 22.75
C GLN A 441 -17.43 -19.16 22.97
N TYR A 442 -18.23 -20.24 22.86
CA TYR A 442 -17.80 -21.59 23.19
C TYR A 442 -17.27 -22.38 21.98
N ASN A 443 -17.93 -22.34 20.83
CA ASN A 443 -17.51 -23.14 19.66
C ASN A 443 -16.44 -22.45 18.81
N VAL A 444 -16.41 -21.11 18.77
CA VAL A 444 -15.44 -20.36 17.97
C VAL A 444 -14.29 -19.83 18.84
N VAL A 445 -14.58 -18.85 19.72
CA VAL A 445 -13.54 -18.14 20.48
C VAL A 445 -12.80 -19.07 21.43
N ARG A 446 -13.52 -19.83 22.25
CA ARG A 446 -12.93 -20.81 23.18
C ARG A 446 -12.14 -21.89 22.44
N ALA A 447 -12.77 -22.56 21.48
CA ALA A 447 -12.13 -23.67 20.78
C ALA A 447 -10.84 -23.25 20.08
N ARG A 448 -10.84 -22.10 19.39
CA ARG A 448 -9.68 -21.66 18.60
C ARG A 448 -8.61 -20.96 19.42
N LEU A 449 -8.97 -20.05 20.33
CA LEU A 449 -7.96 -19.30 21.10
C LEU A 449 -7.47 -20.06 22.36
N PHE A 450 -8.38 -20.64 23.15
CA PHE A 450 -8.02 -21.24 24.45
C PHE A 450 -7.70 -22.74 24.37
N TYR A 451 -8.20 -23.43 23.35
CA TYR A 451 -7.99 -24.88 23.15
C TYR A 451 -7.26 -25.22 21.84
N GLY A 452 -7.11 -24.26 20.91
CA GLY A 452 -6.43 -24.46 19.63
C GLY A 452 -4.89 -24.39 19.70
N GLY A 453 -4.33 -24.30 20.92
CA GLY A 453 -2.88 -24.31 21.13
C GLY A 453 -2.16 -22.99 20.82
N VAL A 454 -2.89 -21.91 20.51
CA VAL A 454 -2.33 -20.57 20.22
C VAL A 454 -1.34 -20.11 21.30
N PHE A 455 -1.60 -20.44 22.57
CA PHE A 455 -0.78 -19.99 23.70
C PHE A 455 0.24 -21.01 24.21
N ASN A 456 0.53 -22.05 23.44
CA ASN A 456 1.44 -23.11 23.90
C ASN A 456 2.92 -22.72 23.77
N GLY A 457 3.27 -21.93 22.77
CA GLY A 457 4.63 -21.45 22.56
C GLY A 457 5.07 -20.38 23.57
N PRO A 458 6.38 -20.07 23.63
CA PRO A 458 6.92 -19.13 24.62
C PRO A 458 6.28 -17.74 24.57
N ALA A 459 6.12 -17.16 23.37
CA ALA A 459 5.51 -15.85 23.19
C ALA A 459 4.00 -15.93 23.43
N GLY A 460 3.38 -17.03 22.97
CA GLY A 460 1.99 -17.33 23.29
C GLY A 460 1.68 -17.34 24.80
N GLN A 461 2.60 -17.84 25.63
CA GLN A 461 2.46 -17.81 27.10
C GLN A 461 2.55 -16.40 27.68
N VAL A 462 3.40 -15.53 27.12
CA VAL A 462 3.49 -14.11 27.50
C VAL A 462 2.17 -13.39 27.15
N VAL A 463 1.67 -13.58 25.93
CA VAL A 463 0.38 -13.03 25.48
C VAL A 463 -0.75 -13.52 26.39
N ALA A 464 -0.81 -14.81 26.72
CA ALA A 464 -1.82 -15.38 27.62
C ALA A 464 -1.75 -14.82 29.04
N PHE A 465 -0.53 -14.59 29.56
CA PHE A 465 -0.34 -13.95 30.86
C PHE A 465 -0.93 -12.53 30.86
N LYS A 466 -0.60 -11.74 29.84
CA LYS A 466 -1.06 -10.35 29.68
C LYS A 466 -2.58 -10.28 29.51
N LEU A 467 -3.13 -11.12 28.62
CA LEU A 467 -4.57 -11.25 28.40
C LEU A 467 -5.33 -11.56 29.70
N ARG A 468 -4.85 -12.54 30.48
CA ARG A 468 -5.46 -12.88 31.77
C ARG A 468 -5.54 -11.67 32.71
N ARG A 469 -4.48 -10.84 32.73
CA ARG A 469 -4.45 -9.65 33.60
C ARG A 469 -5.43 -8.59 33.11
N LEU A 470 -5.50 -8.35 31.79
CA LEU A 470 -6.47 -7.43 31.19
C LEU A 470 -7.91 -7.84 31.54
N LEU A 471 -8.28 -9.10 31.31
CA LEU A 471 -9.62 -9.61 31.62
C LEU A 471 -9.94 -9.51 33.12
N TYR A 472 -8.99 -9.83 33.99
CA TYR A 472 -9.19 -9.72 35.44
C TYR A 472 -9.32 -8.27 35.90
N ASN A 473 -8.55 -7.35 35.33
CA ASN A 473 -8.66 -5.92 35.66
C ASN A 473 -10.06 -5.40 35.29
N GLU A 474 -10.56 -5.76 34.09
CA GLU A 474 -11.91 -5.39 33.62
C GLU A 474 -13.01 -5.90 34.57
N ILE A 475 -12.89 -7.14 35.06
CA ILE A 475 -13.81 -7.70 36.07
C ILE A 475 -13.68 -6.97 37.42
N ASN A 476 -12.45 -6.67 37.84
CA ASN A 476 -12.21 -5.98 39.10
C ASN A 476 -12.76 -4.55 39.09
N TYR A 477 -12.87 -3.91 37.92
CA TYR A 477 -13.52 -2.60 37.76
C TYR A 477 -15.01 -2.60 38.08
N ILE A 478 -15.71 -3.73 38.03
CA ILE A 478 -17.14 -3.82 38.43
C ILE A 478 -17.32 -3.31 39.86
N HIS A 479 -16.45 -3.73 40.78
CA HIS A 479 -16.55 -3.34 42.19
C HIS A 479 -16.20 -1.86 42.42
N ARG A 480 -15.34 -1.26 41.57
CA ARG A 480 -14.88 0.12 41.72
C ARG A 480 -15.79 1.14 41.04
N LEU A 481 -16.31 0.82 39.85
CA LEU A 481 -16.99 1.77 38.96
C LEU A 481 -18.32 1.25 38.38
N LEU A 482 -18.82 0.08 38.82
CA LEU A 482 -20.08 -0.51 38.35
C LEU A 482 -20.13 -0.69 36.81
N SER A 483 -19.01 -1.14 36.21
CA SER A 483 -18.86 -1.32 34.75
C SER A 483 -19.69 -2.48 34.19
N PHE A 484 -20.59 -2.19 33.24
CA PHE A 484 -21.31 -3.21 32.45
C PHE A 484 -20.38 -3.99 31.50
N GLN A 485 -19.30 -3.37 31.04
CA GLN A 485 -18.29 -4.08 30.24
C GLN A 485 -17.55 -5.12 31.08
N GLY A 486 -17.24 -4.78 32.34
CA GLY A 486 -16.76 -5.72 33.34
C GLY A 486 -17.73 -6.88 33.55
N ALA A 487 -19.01 -6.58 33.70
CA ALA A 487 -20.05 -7.61 33.86
C ALA A 487 -20.13 -8.56 32.65
N ASN A 488 -20.10 -8.04 31.42
CA ASN A 488 -20.08 -8.85 30.21
C ASN A 488 -18.80 -9.72 30.12
N THR A 489 -17.66 -9.18 30.51
CA THR A 489 -16.38 -9.92 30.55
C THR A 489 -16.45 -11.05 31.58
N LEU A 490 -17.02 -10.79 32.78
CA LEU A 490 -17.26 -11.80 33.79
C LEU A 490 -18.19 -12.90 33.26
N ARG A 491 -19.30 -12.51 32.63
CA ARG A 491 -20.25 -13.43 31.99
C ARG A 491 -19.56 -14.34 30.98
N PHE A 492 -18.76 -13.77 30.09
CA PHE A 492 -17.96 -14.52 29.13
C PHE A 492 -17.05 -15.53 29.82
N CYS A 493 -16.28 -15.10 30.83
CA CYS A 493 -15.37 -15.99 31.56
C CYS A 493 -16.12 -17.14 32.25
N LEU A 494 -17.27 -16.88 32.87
CA LEU A 494 -18.08 -17.91 33.52
C LEU A 494 -18.69 -18.90 32.50
N ASN A 495 -19.12 -18.42 31.33
CA ASN A 495 -19.63 -19.27 30.25
C ASN A 495 -18.54 -20.16 29.63
N VAL A 496 -17.36 -19.60 29.38
CA VAL A 496 -16.27 -20.26 28.66
C VAL A 496 -15.44 -21.20 29.54
N LEU A 497 -15.17 -20.80 30.78
CA LEU A 497 -14.35 -21.55 31.73
C LEU A 497 -15.21 -22.46 32.65
N GLY A 498 -16.49 -22.15 32.82
CA GLY A 498 -17.41 -22.88 33.68
C GLY A 498 -17.23 -22.57 35.17
N LEU A 499 -17.97 -23.27 36.02
CA LEU A 499 -17.98 -23.06 37.48
C LEU A 499 -17.01 -23.98 38.25
N VAL A 500 -16.42 -24.97 37.59
CA VAL A 500 -15.54 -25.97 38.22
C VAL A 500 -14.21 -25.99 37.50
N VAL A 501 -13.11 -25.83 38.24
CA VAL A 501 -11.75 -25.88 37.69
C VAL A 501 -11.35 -27.33 37.42
N ASP A 502 -11.06 -27.66 36.16
CA ASP A 502 -10.46 -28.95 35.81
C ASP A 502 -8.95 -28.91 36.07
N GLN A 503 -8.48 -29.72 37.01
CA GLN A 503 -7.06 -29.73 37.41
C GLN A 503 -6.14 -30.45 36.42
N ASN A 504 -6.69 -31.31 35.55
CA ASN A 504 -5.90 -32.18 34.69
C ASN A 504 -5.82 -31.67 33.25
N ASN A 505 -6.81 -30.91 32.78
CA ASN A 505 -6.91 -30.50 31.38
C ASN A 505 -6.57 -29.01 31.11
N ASP A 506 -6.40 -28.19 32.17
CA ASP A 506 -6.14 -26.75 32.07
C ASP A 506 -4.66 -26.37 32.03
N THR A 507 -4.28 -25.58 31.01
CA THR A 507 -2.99 -24.88 30.97
C THR A 507 -2.83 -23.96 32.19
N LYS A 508 -1.59 -23.72 32.62
CA LYS A 508 -1.27 -22.91 33.80
C LYS A 508 -1.94 -21.54 33.78
N HIS A 509 -1.96 -20.88 32.62
CA HIS A 509 -2.55 -19.55 32.44
C HIS A 509 -4.08 -19.57 32.53
N ARG A 510 -4.72 -20.53 31.85
CA ARG A 510 -6.18 -20.73 31.89
C ARG A 510 -6.66 -20.99 33.31
N ARG A 511 -6.00 -21.93 33.99
CA ARG A 511 -6.30 -22.28 35.38
C ARG A 511 -6.21 -21.08 36.32
N ALA A 512 -5.21 -20.24 36.13
CA ALA A 512 -5.02 -19.08 36.97
C ALA A 512 -6.06 -17.98 36.72
N LEU A 513 -6.46 -17.73 35.47
CA LEU A 513 -7.60 -16.86 35.17
C LEU A 513 -8.87 -17.41 35.80
N HIS A 514 -9.14 -18.71 35.59
CA HIS A 514 -10.35 -19.38 36.09
C HIS A 514 -10.47 -19.28 37.61
N LYS A 515 -9.40 -19.58 38.35
CA LYS A 515 -9.36 -19.43 39.80
C LYS A 515 -9.60 -17.99 40.24
N ALA A 516 -9.01 -17.00 39.57
CA ALA A 516 -9.16 -15.60 39.90
C ALA A 516 -10.60 -15.10 39.67
N VAL A 517 -11.21 -15.49 38.54
CA VAL A 517 -12.61 -15.20 38.22
C VAL A 517 -13.54 -15.81 39.26
N LEU A 518 -13.41 -17.11 39.55
CA LEU A 518 -14.26 -17.76 40.56
C LEU A 518 -14.07 -17.17 41.95
N ALA A 519 -12.84 -16.84 42.35
CA ALA A 519 -12.57 -16.20 43.64
C ALA A 519 -13.23 -14.82 43.73
N TRP A 520 -13.17 -14.02 42.66
CA TRP A 520 -13.86 -12.74 42.60
C TRP A 520 -15.37 -12.93 42.71
N THR A 521 -15.97 -13.83 41.91
CA THR A 521 -17.41 -14.12 41.93
C THR A 521 -17.87 -14.55 43.31
N LYS A 522 -17.16 -15.49 43.95
CA LYS A 522 -17.49 -15.96 45.30
C LYS A 522 -17.52 -14.84 46.32
N LYS A 523 -16.58 -13.90 46.23
CA LYS A 523 -16.42 -12.83 47.21
C LYS A 523 -17.40 -11.67 46.99
N HIS A 524 -17.72 -11.35 45.73
CA HIS A 524 -18.38 -10.08 45.39
C HIS A 524 -19.79 -10.22 44.81
N PHE A 525 -20.19 -11.40 44.32
CA PHE A 525 -21.46 -11.54 43.60
C PHE A 525 -22.70 -11.30 44.48
N VAL A 526 -22.74 -11.82 45.71
CA VAL A 526 -23.89 -11.63 46.62
C VAL A 526 -24.06 -10.15 46.99
N TRP A 527 -22.95 -9.43 47.20
CA TRP A 527 -22.98 -7.98 47.41
C TRP A 527 -23.50 -7.25 46.17
N LEU A 528 -23.01 -7.62 44.98
CA LEU A 528 -23.44 -7.01 43.72
C LEU A 528 -24.93 -7.23 43.46
N HIS A 529 -25.43 -8.44 43.71
CA HIS A 529 -26.84 -8.77 43.52
C HIS A 529 -27.76 -8.02 44.49
N SER A 530 -27.33 -7.83 45.74
CA SER A 530 -28.12 -7.10 46.75
C SER A 530 -28.18 -5.59 46.50
N HIS A 531 -27.10 -4.98 46.00
CA HIS A 531 -27.03 -3.52 45.82
C HIS A 531 -27.29 -3.05 44.38
N HIS A 532 -26.97 -3.89 43.39
CA HIS A 532 -27.06 -3.58 41.96
C HIS A 532 -27.57 -4.80 41.16
N PRO A 533 -28.82 -5.23 41.37
CA PRO A 533 -29.35 -6.49 40.82
C PRO A 533 -29.25 -6.57 39.29
N ARG A 534 -29.57 -5.49 38.56
CA ARG A 534 -29.45 -5.44 37.09
C ARG A 534 -28.03 -5.70 36.59
N LEU A 535 -27.02 -5.19 37.32
CA LEU A 535 -25.62 -5.40 36.97
C LEU A 535 -25.18 -6.84 37.31
N ALA A 536 -25.64 -7.38 38.43
CA ALA A 536 -25.41 -8.78 38.79
C ALA A 536 -26.04 -9.76 37.79
N GLU A 537 -27.27 -9.50 37.35
CA GLU A 537 -27.93 -10.27 36.30
C GLU A 537 -27.14 -10.22 34.98
N SER A 538 -26.59 -9.06 34.60
CA SER A 538 -25.75 -8.95 33.41
C SER A 538 -24.43 -9.73 33.49
N CYS A 539 -23.97 -10.07 34.71
CA CYS A 539 -22.81 -10.93 34.92
C CYS A 539 -23.12 -12.42 34.68
N LEU A 540 -24.40 -12.80 34.64
CA LEU A 540 -24.84 -14.17 34.45
C LEU A 540 -25.15 -14.44 32.97
N GLY A 541 -24.71 -15.59 32.46
CA GLY A 541 -25.10 -16.09 31.15
C GLY A 541 -26.41 -16.87 31.23
N ASN A 542 -27.00 -17.19 30.08
CA ASN A 542 -28.30 -17.89 30.02
C ASN A 542 -28.27 -19.31 30.64
N HIS A 543 -27.09 -19.88 30.82
CA HIS A 543 -26.90 -21.18 31.45
C HIS A 543 -26.54 -21.08 32.94
N ILE A 544 -26.48 -19.86 33.51
CA ILE A 544 -26.06 -19.62 34.89
C ILE A 544 -27.20 -18.94 35.65
N THR A 545 -27.69 -19.58 36.69
CA THR A 545 -28.72 -19.02 37.57
C THR A 545 -28.17 -18.82 38.97
N TYR A 546 -28.69 -17.81 39.68
CA TYR A 546 -28.38 -17.56 41.08
C TYR A 546 -29.47 -18.15 41.97
N ASP A 547 -29.07 -19.06 42.86
CA ASP A 547 -29.90 -19.63 43.91
C ASP A 547 -29.59 -18.89 45.22
N ALA A 548 -30.45 -17.94 45.54
CA ALA A 548 -30.31 -17.05 46.70
C ALA A 548 -30.48 -17.79 48.04
N GLU A 549 -31.32 -18.84 48.07
CA GLU A 549 -31.58 -19.63 49.28
C GLU A 549 -30.32 -20.39 49.74
N HIS A 550 -29.59 -20.96 48.77
CA HIS A 550 -28.40 -21.76 49.04
C HIS A 550 -27.09 -20.99 48.81
N LEU A 551 -27.17 -19.68 48.54
CA LEU A 551 -26.04 -18.80 48.20
C LEU A 551 -25.09 -19.43 47.18
N ARG A 552 -25.63 -19.87 46.03
CA ARG A 552 -24.84 -20.56 45.00
C ARG A 552 -25.22 -20.15 43.59
N LEU A 553 -24.27 -20.24 42.66
CA LEU A 553 -24.55 -20.23 41.23
C LEU A 553 -24.71 -21.66 40.72
N ALA A 554 -25.72 -21.89 39.89
CA ALA A 554 -25.95 -23.16 39.20
C ALA A 554 -25.68 -22.97 37.71
N TYR A 555 -24.86 -23.84 37.14
CA TYR A 555 -24.57 -23.89 35.71
C TYR A 555 -25.22 -25.12 35.10
N THR A 556 -26.16 -24.90 34.19
CA THR A 556 -26.86 -25.97 33.46
C THR A 556 -26.12 -26.24 32.16
N HIS A 557 -25.46 -27.39 32.06
CA HIS A 557 -24.74 -27.75 30.84
C HIS A 557 -25.74 -27.96 29.69
N PRO A 558 -25.54 -27.32 28.52
CA PRO A 558 -26.41 -27.53 27.36
C PRO A 558 -26.29 -29.00 26.93
N ALA A 559 -27.39 -29.73 27.01
CA ALA A 559 -27.40 -31.16 26.86
C ALA A 559 -27.59 -31.56 25.38
N LYS A 560 -26.84 -32.57 24.92
CA LYS A 560 -27.33 -33.48 23.88
C LYS A 560 -28.21 -34.55 24.56
N GLY A 561 -29.38 -34.19 25.10
CA GLY A 561 -30.32 -35.14 25.74
C GLY A 561 -31.05 -34.67 27.01
N PRO A 562 -31.92 -35.50 27.64
CA PRO A 562 -33.00 -35.02 28.52
C PRO A 562 -32.62 -34.59 29.95
N ILE A 563 -31.37 -34.72 30.38
CA ILE A 563 -30.95 -34.29 31.73
C ILE A 563 -29.57 -33.64 31.62
N GLY A 564 -29.53 -32.31 31.61
CA GLY A 564 -28.29 -31.56 31.67
C GLY A 564 -27.62 -31.77 33.03
N LYS A 565 -26.33 -32.16 33.03
CA LYS A 565 -25.51 -32.14 34.24
C LYS A 565 -25.52 -30.70 34.78
N VAL A 566 -25.72 -30.51 36.08
CA VAL A 566 -25.67 -29.18 36.73
C VAL A 566 -24.41 -29.08 37.57
N SER A 567 -23.67 -27.98 37.44
CA SER A 567 -22.48 -27.69 38.26
C SER A 567 -22.78 -26.52 39.18
N TYR A 568 -22.30 -26.56 40.43
CA TYR A 568 -22.59 -25.53 41.43
C TYR A 568 -21.32 -24.80 41.88
N LEU A 569 -21.46 -23.50 42.15
CA LEU A 569 -20.45 -22.66 42.81
C LEU A 569 -21.04 -22.05 44.08
N ALA A 570 -20.58 -22.47 45.26
CA ALA A 570 -20.93 -21.83 46.52
C ALA A 570 -20.31 -20.42 46.61
N LEU A 571 -21.11 -19.44 47.03
CA LEU A 571 -20.75 -18.04 47.19
C LEU A 571 -20.59 -17.66 48.67
N ASN A 572 -19.82 -16.62 48.94
CA ASN A 572 -19.69 -16.08 50.29
C ASN A 572 -20.85 -15.13 50.58
N PRO A 573 -21.35 -15.07 51.83
CA PRO A 573 -22.31 -14.05 52.22
C PRO A 573 -21.73 -12.64 52.00
N ALA A 574 -22.59 -11.67 51.71
CA ALA A 574 -22.16 -10.29 51.54
C ALA A 574 -21.45 -9.80 52.82
N SER A 575 -20.26 -9.19 52.66
CA SER A 575 -19.60 -8.54 53.79
C SER A 575 -20.48 -7.39 54.30
N PRO A 576 -20.61 -7.18 55.63
CA PRO A 576 -21.41 -6.10 56.16
C PRO A 576 -20.89 -4.74 55.64
N PRO A 577 -21.77 -3.75 55.42
CA PRO A 577 -21.34 -2.42 55.00
C PRO A 577 -20.33 -1.88 56.02
N PRO A 578 -19.30 -1.12 55.60
CA PRO A 578 -18.43 -0.45 56.55
C PRO A 578 -19.30 0.40 57.48
N GLU A 579 -19.15 0.21 58.80
CA GLU A 579 -19.90 0.96 59.79
C GLU A 579 -19.77 2.46 59.47
N PRO A 580 -20.87 3.24 59.50
CA PRO A 580 -20.76 4.68 59.42
C PRO A 580 -19.84 5.11 60.58
N VAL A 581 -18.73 5.75 60.25
CA VAL A 581 -17.90 6.44 61.23
C VAL A 581 -18.84 7.39 61.97
N ALA A 582 -19.23 6.99 63.18
CA ALA A 582 -20.07 7.80 64.05
C ALA A 582 -19.36 9.14 64.20
N ALA A 583 -20.02 10.21 63.78
CA ALA A 583 -19.57 11.57 64.01
C ALA A 583 -19.26 11.68 65.50
N SER A 584 -17.97 11.73 65.83
CA SER A 584 -17.50 11.91 67.19
C SER A 584 -18.05 13.25 67.64
N ALA A 585 -18.91 13.22 68.65
CA ALA A 585 -19.45 14.39 69.29
C ALA A 585 -18.29 15.33 69.65
N VAL A 586 -18.32 16.53 69.08
CA VAL A 586 -17.60 17.67 69.64
C VAL A 586 -18.28 18.00 70.97
N PRO A 587 -17.60 17.90 72.12
CA PRO A 587 -18.18 18.39 73.35
C PRO A 587 -18.15 19.91 73.33
N ASN A 588 -19.33 20.52 73.49
CA ASN A 588 -19.47 21.94 73.82
C ASN A 588 -18.94 22.17 75.23
N ALA A 589 -17.85 22.93 75.36
CA ALA A 589 -17.57 23.91 76.42
C ALA A 589 -16.29 24.69 76.07
#